data_AF-T1CET4-F1
#
_entry.id   AF-T1CET4-F1
#
_cell.length_a   1.000
_cell.length_b   1.000
_cell.length_c   1.000
_cell.angle_alpha   90.00
_cell.angle_beta   90.00
_cell.angle_gamma   90.00
#
_symmetry.space_group_name_H-M   'P 1'
#
loop_
_entity.id
_entity.type
_entity.pdbx_description
1 polymer ?
#
loop_
_entity_poly.entity_id
_entity_poly.type
_entity_poly.pdbx_seq_one_letter_code
_entity_poly.pdbx_strand_id
1 'polypeptide(L)'
;GTRRTAKSWLTEAPLRMLMNNLDAAVGERPSELVVYGGIGRAARNWESYDVIVATLRRLEADQTLLIQSGKPVGVFTTHTDAPRVLIANSNLVPRWATWEHFNELDRKGLMMFGQMTAGSWIYIGSQGIVQGTYETFAEMGRRHYGGNLAGRWLLTAGLGGMGAAQPLAAAMAGASSLAIECQRSRIEMRLRSGYLDQSVEHLDDALAIIRSACAARRPVSVGLLGNAAEVLPVLLERGVRPDLLTDQTSAHDPLNGYLPAGWTVEHWLEMRERDPAAV
;
A
#
# COMPACT_ATOMS: atom_id res chain seq x y z
N GLY A 1 -19.29 17.69 2.72
CA GLY A 1 -20.64 18.30 2.75
C GLY A 1 -21.27 18.38 1.35
N THR A 2 -22.43 19.02 1.23
CA THR A 2 -23.26 19.07 0.00
C THR A 2 -22.91 20.19 -0.98
N ARG A 3 -22.12 21.18 -0.57
CA ARG A 3 -21.63 22.25 -1.47
C ARG A 3 -20.60 21.67 -2.45
N ARG A 4 -20.78 21.93 -3.75
CA ARG A 4 -19.86 21.52 -4.83
C ARG A 4 -18.91 22.66 -5.21
N THR A 5 -17.78 22.31 -5.79
CA THR A 5 -16.81 23.22 -6.42
C THR A 5 -16.69 23.01 -7.93
N ALA A 6 -17.02 21.81 -8.42
CA ALA A 6 -17.19 21.50 -9.83
C ALA A 6 -18.64 21.72 -10.30
N LYS A 7 -18.84 21.72 -11.63
CA LYS A 7 -20.15 21.99 -12.26
C LYS A 7 -21.22 20.94 -11.99
N SER A 8 -20.84 19.69 -11.71
CA SER A 8 -21.76 18.59 -11.45
C SER A 8 -21.26 17.65 -10.35
N TRP A 9 -22.13 16.78 -9.83
CA TRP A 9 -21.68 15.73 -8.91
C TRP A 9 -20.76 14.71 -9.59
N LEU A 10 -20.94 14.46 -10.88
CA LEU A 10 -20.11 13.53 -11.66
C LEU A 10 -18.68 14.05 -11.88
N THR A 11 -18.44 15.35 -11.76
CA THR A 11 -17.11 15.95 -11.83
C THR A 11 -16.56 16.34 -10.45
N GLU A 12 -17.44 16.62 -9.48
CA GLU A 12 -17.07 16.80 -8.07
C GLU A 12 -16.58 15.49 -7.44
N ALA A 13 -17.18 14.35 -7.77
CA ALA A 13 -16.79 13.05 -7.24
C ALA A 13 -15.33 12.69 -7.54
N PRO A 14 -14.85 12.63 -8.81
CA PRO A 14 -13.45 12.34 -9.07
C PRO A 14 -12.50 13.39 -8.49
N LEU A 15 -12.91 14.66 -8.39
CA LEU A 15 -12.13 15.72 -7.73
C LEU A 15 -11.92 15.41 -6.25
N ARG A 16 -12.99 15.07 -5.53
CA ARG A 16 -12.90 14.71 -4.10
C ARG A 16 -12.13 13.43 -3.89
N MET A 17 -12.30 12.44 -4.77
CA MET A 17 -11.59 11.17 -4.64
C MET A 17 -10.09 11.31 -4.94
N LEU A 18 -9.70 12.16 -5.89
CA LEU A 18 -8.30 12.53 -6.11
C LEU A 18 -7.71 13.15 -4.84
N MET A 19 -8.43 14.09 -4.21
CA MET A 19 -8.00 14.72 -2.96
C MET A 19 -7.96 13.74 -1.79
N ASN A 20 -8.93 12.82 -1.70
CA ASN A 20 -8.97 11.77 -0.67
C ASN A 20 -7.76 10.85 -0.75
N ASN A 21 -7.33 10.46 -1.96
CA ASN A 21 -6.11 9.68 -2.15
C ASN A 21 -4.85 10.36 -1.56
N LEU A 22 -4.87 11.69 -1.39
CA LEU A 22 -3.76 12.48 -0.86
C LEU A 22 -4.06 13.06 0.54
N ASP A 23 -5.15 12.65 1.18
CA ASP A 23 -5.41 13.00 2.57
C ASP A 23 -4.30 12.40 3.46
N ALA A 24 -3.82 13.16 4.45
CA ALA A 24 -2.78 12.73 5.37
C ALA A 24 -3.17 11.51 6.21
N ALA A 25 -4.47 11.26 6.40
CA ALA A 25 -4.99 10.07 7.05
C ALA A 25 -5.12 8.86 6.10
N VAL A 26 -4.93 9.05 4.80
CA VAL A 26 -5.16 8.03 3.76
C VAL A 26 -3.86 7.64 3.06
N GLY A 27 -3.18 8.60 2.41
CA GLY A 27 -1.97 8.33 1.63
C GLY A 27 -0.72 8.08 2.47
N GLU A 28 0.19 7.23 1.99
CA GLU A 28 1.43 6.86 2.71
C GLU A 28 2.50 7.96 2.73
N ARG A 29 2.62 8.76 1.65
CA ARG A 29 3.48 9.96 1.55
C ARG A 29 2.83 11.00 0.61
N PRO A 30 1.72 11.64 1.01
CA PRO A 30 0.92 12.49 0.13
C PRO A 30 1.64 13.76 -0.36
N SER A 31 2.62 14.28 0.39
CA SER A 31 3.47 15.41 -0.05
C SER A 31 4.29 15.10 -1.31
N GLU A 32 4.57 13.82 -1.57
CA GLU A 32 5.23 13.30 -2.77
C GLU A 32 4.23 12.73 -3.80
N LEU A 33 2.94 12.98 -3.60
CA LEU A 33 1.81 12.41 -4.35
C LEU A 33 1.65 10.89 -4.21
N VAL A 34 2.43 10.24 -3.35
CA VAL A 34 2.44 8.79 -3.18
C VAL A 34 1.31 8.35 -2.24
N VAL A 35 0.46 7.48 -2.78
CA VAL A 35 -0.71 6.93 -2.10
C VAL A 35 -0.34 5.62 -1.39
N TYR A 36 0.19 4.62 -2.09
CA TYR A 36 0.64 3.35 -1.51
C TYR A 36 1.52 2.53 -2.49
N GLY A 37 2.07 1.40 -2.00
CA GLY A 37 2.70 0.37 -2.84
C GLY A 37 4.01 0.82 -3.50
N GLY A 38 4.97 1.27 -2.69
CA GLY A 38 6.24 1.85 -3.18
C GLY A 38 6.04 3.30 -3.62
N ILE A 39 5.92 3.51 -4.93
CA ILE A 39 5.80 4.82 -5.59
C ILE A 39 4.46 5.02 -6.33
N GLY A 40 3.40 4.29 -5.94
CA GLY A 40 2.07 4.46 -6.52
C GLY A 40 1.51 5.85 -6.26
N ARG A 41 1.38 6.69 -7.29
CA ARG A 41 1.01 8.11 -7.18
C ARG A 41 -0.39 8.43 -7.70
N ALA A 42 -0.99 9.51 -7.18
CA ALA A 42 -2.30 10.01 -7.60
C ALA A 42 -2.24 10.90 -8.86
N ALA A 43 -1.13 11.62 -9.04
CA ALA A 43 -0.84 12.45 -10.21
C ALA A 43 0.67 12.41 -10.49
N ARG A 44 1.08 12.76 -11.72
CA ARG A 44 2.48 12.62 -12.15
C ARG A 44 3.42 13.49 -11.33
N ASN A 45 3.03 14.75 -11.15
CA ASN A 45 3.73 15.78 -10.41
C ASN A 45 2.71 16.83 -9.97
N TRP A 46 3.13 17.78 -9.12
CA TRP A 46 2.23 18.80 -8.57
C TRP A 46 1.60 19.69 -9.63
N GLU A 47 2.34 20.05 -10.68
CA GLU A 47 1.79 20.76 -11.83
C GLU A 47 0.63 20.00 -12.48
N SER A 48 0.80 18.69 -12.71
CA SER A 48 -0.26 17.84 -13.25
C SER A 48 -1.46 17.76 -12.31
N TYR A 49 -1.22 17.66 -11.00
CA TYR A 49 -2.29 17.67 -9.99
C TYR A 49 -3.11 18.97 -10.07
N ASP A 50 -2.45 20.13 -10.08
CA ASP A 50 -3.13 21.43 -10.12
C ASP A 50 -3.96 21.59 -11.40
N VAL A 51 -3.43 21.15 -12.55
CA VAL A 51 -4.14 21.18 -13.82
C VAL A 51 -5.32 20.20 -13.83
N ILE A 52 -5.20 19.02 -13.21
CA ILE A 52 -6.32 18.08 -13.06
C ILE A 52 -7.43 18.72 -12.23
N VAL A 53 -7.09 19.30 -11.07
CA VAL A 53 -8.05 19.97 -10.19
C VAL A 53 -8.77 21.11 -10.91
N ALA A 54 -8.02 21.98 -11.59
CA ALA A 54 -8.58 23.08 -12.36
C ALA A 54 -9.48 22.58 -13.50
N THR A 55 -9.08 21.50 -14.19
CA THR A 55 -9.85 20.93 -15.29
C THR A 55 -11.15 20.29 -14.82
N LEU A 56 -11.12 19.48 -13.74
CA LEU A 56 -12.32 18.88 -13.17
C LEU A 56 -13.34 19.92 -12.69
N ARG A 57 -12.89 21.05 -12.14
CA ARG A 57 -13.77 22.15 -11.73
C ARG A 57 -14.55 22.77 -12.89
N ARG A 58 -13.93 22.88 -14.07
CA ARG A 58 -14.54 23.50 -15.27
C ARG A 58 -15.18 22.52 -16.25
N LEU A 59 -14.95 21.21 -16.11
CA LEU A 59 -15.39 20.17 -17.05
C LEU A 59 -16.92 20.14 -17.18
N GLU A 60 -17.42 20.17 -18.41
CA GLU A 60 -18.86 20.13 -18.70
C GLU A 60 -19.43 18.71 -18.62
N ALA A 61 -20.76 18.59 -18.56
CA ALA A 61 -21.47 17.32 -18.41
C ALA A 61 -21.31 16.39 -19.62
N ASP A 62 -21.04 16.93 -20.80
CA ASP A 62 -20.84 16.22 -22.07
C ASP A 62 -19.36 16.17 -22.48
N GLN A 63 -18.44 16.43 -21.55
CA GLN A 63 -17.00 16.37 -21.79
C GLN A 63 -16.35 15.22 -21.02
N THR A 64 -15.23 14.74 -21.56
CA THR A 64 -14.39 13.70 -20.96
C THR A 64 -12.94 14.18 -20.91
N LEU A 65 -12.34 14.14 -19.71
CA LEU A 65 -10.92 14.38 -19.46
C LEU A 65 -10.11 13.11 -19.70
N LEU A 66 -9.02 13.21 -20.44
CA LEU A 66 -8.05 12.12 -20.62
C LEU A 66 -6.84 12.34 -19.70
N ILE A 67 -6.55 11.33 -18.88
CA ILE A 67 -5.36 11.23 -18.04
C ILE A 67 -4.41 10.19 -18.62
N GLN A 68 -3.19 10.60 -18.95
CA GLN A 68 -2.12 9.71 -19.39
C GLN A 68 -1.03 9.71 -18.32
N SER A 69 -0.76 8.56 -17.70
CA SER A 69 0.20 8.40 -16.58
C SER A 69 0.18 9.59 -15.62
N GLY A 70 -1.00 9.86 -15.04
CA GLY A 70 -1.21 10.93 -14.06
C GLY A 70 -1.12 12.37 -14.57
N LYS A 71 -1.08 12.60 -15.89
CA LYS A 71 -1.05 13.92 -16.52
C LYS A 71 -2.35 14.17 -17.29
N PRO A 72 -2.99 15.35 -17.15
CA PRO A 72 -4.15 15.72 -17.96
C PRO A 72 -3.69 16.12 -19.37
N VAL A 73 -4.06 15.35 -20.39
CA VAL A 73 -3.54 15.51 -21.76
C VAL A 73 -4.55 16.04 -22.76
N GLY A 74 -5.85 15.99 -22.44
CA GLY A 74 -6.87 16.50 -23.33
C GLY A 74 -8.28 16.43 -22.74
N VAL A 75 -9.16 17.26 -23.27
CA VAL A 75 -10.61 17.23 -22.98
C VAL A 75 -11.31 17.17 -24.33
N PHE A 76 -12.22 16.21 -24.48
CA PHE A 76 -13.00 16.02 -25.70
C PHE A 76 -14.48 16.01 -25.38
N THR A 77 -15.29 16.51 -26.31
CA THR A 77 -16.74 16.38 -26.24
C THR A 77 -17.13 14.94 -26.53
N THR A 78 -17.97 14.38 -25.67
CA THR A 78 -18.54 13.04 -25.74
C THR A 78 -20.06 13.17 -25.60
N HIS A 79 -20.64 12.65 -24.52
CA HIS A 79 -22.06 12.77 -24.20
C HIS A 79 -22.26 12.57 -22.69
N THR A 80 -23.43 12.92 -22.17
CA THR A 80 -23.70 12.92 -20.71
C THR A 80 -23.56 11.55 -20.06
N ASP A 81 -23.81 10.47 -20.79
CA ASP A 81 -23.71 9.09 -20.28
C ASP A 81 -22.30 8.48 -20.40
N ALA A 82 -21.35 9.18 -21.03
CA ALA A 82 -19.96 8.75 -21.09
C ALA A 82 -19.25 8.95 -19.72
N PRO A 83 -18.10 8.30 -19.49
CA PRO A 83 -17.25 8.63 -18.34
C PRO A 83 -16.76 10.09 -18.42
N ARG A 84 -16.73 10.78 -17.27
CA ARG A 84 -16.14 12.13 -17.17
C ARG A 84 -14.62 12.12 -17.24
N VAL A 85 -13.98 11.01 -16.88
CA VAL A 85 -12.53 10.86 -16.89
C VAL A 85 -12.19 9.47 -17.44
N LEU A 86 -11.25 9.41 -18.37
CA LEU A 86 -10.63 8.17 -18.84
C LEU A 86 -9.13 8.20 -18.48
N ILE A 87 -8.64 7.11 -17.92
CA ILE A 87 -7.30 7.05 -17.32
C ILE A 87 -6.54 5.86 -17.92
N ALA A 88 -5.34 6.13 -18.43
CA ALA A 88 -4.38 5.13 -18.87
C ALA A 88 -3.03 5.42 -18.21
N ASN A 89 -2.69 4.66 -17.17
CA ASN A 89 -1.45 4.84 -16.40
C ASN A 89 -0.48 3.70 -16.63
N SER A 90 0.81 4.02 -16.67
CA SER A 90 1.92 3.07 -16.59
C SER A 90 2.01 2.03 -17.72
N ASN A 91 1.21 2.15 -18.77
CA ASN A 91 1.25 1.25 -19.91
C ASN A 91 2.55 1.43 -20.70
N LEU A 92 3.23 0.31 -20.97
CA LEU A 92 4.41 0.23 -21.83
C LEU A 92 4.19 -0.88 -22.87
N VAL A 93 4.75 -0.70 -24.06
CA VAL A 93 4.77 -1.76 -25.07
C VAL A 93 5.53 -2.96 -24.49
N PRO A 94 5.09 -4.22 -24.65
CA PRO A 94 5.57 -5.34 -23.84
C PRO A 94 7.09 -5.53 -23.79
N ARG A 95 7.81 -5.27 -24.88
CA ARG A 95 9.28 -5.38 -24.92
C ARG A 95 9.99 -4.40 -23.99
N TRP A 96 9.34 -3.30 -23.63
CA TRP A 96 9.86 -2.23 -22.76
C TRP A 96 9.17 -2.18 -21.40
N ALA A 97 8.29 -3.14 -21.08
CA ALA A 97 7.57 -3.18 -19.82
C ALA A 97 8.47 -3.69 -18.66
N THR A 98 9.56 -2.96 -18.39
CA THR A 98 10.53 -3.24 -17.33
C THR A 98 10.73 -2.03 -16.43
N TRP A 99 11.22 -2.25 -15.21
CA TRP A 99 11.50 -1.18 -14.26
C TRP A 99 12.60 -0.24 -14.73
N GLU A 100 13.62 -0.76 -15.42
CA GLU A 100 14.73 0.05 -15.94
C GLU A 100 14.22 1.11 -16.92
N HIS A 101 13.38 0.70 -17.87
CA HIS A 101 12.81 1.62 -18.85
C HIS A 101 11.74 2.52 -18.22
N PHE A 102 10.93 2.00 -17.29
CA PHE A 102 10.00 2.82 -16.51
C PHE A 102 10.74 3.96 -15.80
N ASN A 103 11.84 3.66 -15.09
CA ASN A 103 12.63 4.62 -14.32
C ASN A 103 13.35 5.63 -15.25
N GLU A 104 13.80 5.20 -16.42
CA GLU A 104 14.33 6.10 -17.46
C GLU A 104 13.28 7.15 -17.87
N LEU A 105 12.04 6.74 -18.10
CA LEU A 105 10.93 7.63 -18.47
C LEU A 105 10.47 8.50 -17.30
N ASP A 106 10.46 7.98 -16.07
CA ASP A 106 10.10 8.75 -14.87
C ASP A 106 11.08 9.91 -14.64
N ARG A 107 12.40 9.66 -14.78
CA ARG A 107 13.44 10.71 -14.71
C ARG A 107 13.26 11.80 -15.77
N LYS A 108 12.68 11.47 -16.91
CA LYS A 108 12.34 12.41 -17.99
C LYS A 108 11.01 13.14 -17.77
N GLY A 109 10.29 12.85 -16.68
CA GLY A 109 8.96 13.39 -16.40
C GLY A 109 7.85 12.80 -17.30
N LEU A 110 8.11 11.65 -17.92
CA LEU A 110 7.21 11.00 -18.88
C LEU A 110 6.35 9.90 -18.27
N MET A 111 6.63 9.50 -17.03
CA MET A 111 6.01 8.35 -16.40
C MET A 111 5.43 8.65 -15.02
N MET A 112 4.50 7.80 -14.60
CA MET A 112 3.96 7.72 -13.26
C MET A 112 3.57 6.27 -13.00
N PHE A 113 3.83 5.75 -11.80
CA PHE A 113 3.34 4.45 -11.39
C PHE A 113 1.93 4.61 -10.81
N GLY A 114 0.92 4.08 -11.50
CA GLY A 114 -0.48 4.22 -11.10
C GLY A 114 -0.92 3.25 -10.02
N GLN A 115 -0.14 2.19 -9.77
CA GLN A 115 -0.61 1.03 -9.00
C GLN A 115 -2.00 0.61 -9.56
N MET A 116 -2.94 0.20 -8.72
CA MET A 116 -4.32 -0.07 -9.06
C MET A 116 -5.16 1.16 -8.74
N THR A 117 -5.31 1.48 -7.45
CA THR A 117 -6.27 2.50 -6.97
C THR A 117 -5.63 3.87 -6.66
N ALA A 118 -4.30 3.96 -6.73
CA ALA A 118 -3.58 5.22 -6.50
C ALA A 118 -3.83 6.20 -7.66
N GLY A 119 -3.49 5.80 -8.88
CA GLY A 119 -3.65 6.62 -10.09
C GLY A 119 -5.07 6.64 -10.66
N SER A 120 -5.99 5.86 -10.10
CA SER A 120 -7.40 5.81 -10.49
C SER A 120 -8.36 6.44 -9.47
N TRP A 121 -7.82 7.02 -8.40
CA TRP A 121 -8.55 7.83 -7.42
C TRP A 121 -9.71 7.09 -6.75
N ILE A 122 -9.42 5.94 -6.15
CA ILE A 122 -10.43 5.17 -5.40
C ILE A 122 -9.82 4.44 -4.20
N TYR A 123 -8.70 4.96 -3.69
CA TYR A 123 -8.06 4.40 -2.51
C TYR A 123 -8.74 4.90 -1.24
N ILE A 124 -9.00 3.98 -0.32
CA ILE A 124 -9.75 4.23 0.93
C ILE A 124 -8.94 3.84 2.17
N GLY A 125 -7.62 3.98 2.07
CA GLY A 125 -6.70 3.49 3.09
C GLY A 125 -6.64 1.96 3.13
N SER A 126 -6.11 1.45 4.23
CA SER A 126 -5.92 0.02 4.44
C SER A 126 -7.22 -0.79 4.34
N GLN A 127 -8.38 -0.18 4.60
CA GLN A 127 -9.68 -0.83 4.54
C GLN A 127 -9.96 -1.46 3.16
N GLY A 128 -9.41 -0.89 2.08
CA GLY A 128 -9.62 -1.39 0.73
C GLY A 128 -9.21 -2.84 0.50
N ILE A 129 -8.30 -3.39 1.33
CA ILE A 129 -7.84 -4.78 1.22
C ILE A 129 -8.15 -5.64 2.45
N VAL A 130 -8.59 -5.06 3.57
CA VAL A 130 -8.89 -5.81 4.81
C VAL A 130 -9.78 -7.01 4.58
N GLN A 131 -10.89 -6.83 3.86
CA GLN A 131 -11.81 -7.94 3.61
C GLN A 131 -11.16 -9.05 2.78
N GLY A 132 -10.41 -8.69 1.72
CA GLY A 132 -9.72 -9.67 0.89
C GLY A 132 -8.66 -10.46 1.67
N THR A 133 -7.90 -9.76 2.52
CA THR A 133 -6.91 -10.40 3.41
C THR A 133 -7.60 -11.28 4.47
N TYR A 134 -8.70 -10.81 5.06
CA TYR A 134 -9.51 -11.59 6.00
C TYR A 134 -10.04 -12.86 5.36
N GLU A 135 -10.67 -12.78 4.18
CA GLU A 135 -11.21 -13.96 3.49
C GLU A 135 -10.11 -14.95 3.12
N THR A 136 -8.91 -14.46 2.77
CA THR A 136 -7.74 -15.31 2.52
C THR A 136 -7.38 -16.11 3.78
N PHE A 137 -7.29 -15.47 4.94
CA PHE A 137 -6.95 -16.14 6.19
C PHE A 137 -8.09 -17.02 6.73
N ALA A 138 -9.34 -16.58 6.60
CA ALA A 138 -10.51 -17.35 6.98
C ALA A 138 -10.60 -18.64 6.15
N GLU A 139 -10.38 -18.56 4.84
CA GLU A 139 -10.38 -19.73 3.96
C GLU A 139 -9.21 -20.67 4.24
N MET A 140 -8.02 -20.13 4.50
CA MET A 140 -6.89 -20.93 4.98
C MET A 140 -7.26 -21.67 6.27
N GLY A 141 -7.90 -20.98 7.22
CA GLY A 141 -8.42 -21.59 8.45
C GLY A 141 -9.42 -22.72 8.19
N ARG A 142 -10.34 -22.56 7.23
CA ARG A 142 -11.29 -23.61 6.83
C ARG A 142 -10.58 -24.85 6.27
N ARG A 143 -9.59 -24.64 5.38
CA ARG A 143 -8.87 -25.74 4.71
C ARG A 143 -7.94 -26.52 5.62
N HIS A 144 -7.25 -25.84 6.53
CA HIS A 144 -6.14 -26.44 7.28
C HIS A 144 -6.43 -26.64 8.77
N TYR A 145 -7.41 -25.93 9.32
CA TYR A 145 -7.67 -25.88 10.76
C TYR A 145 -9.17 -26.00 11.11
N GLY A 146 -9.98 -26.56 10.21
CA GLY A 146 -11.42 -26.79 10.45
C GLY A 146 -12.23 -25.51 10.69
N GLY A 147 -11.73 -24.37 10.21
CA GLY A 147 -12.39 -23.06 10.34
C GLY A 147 -12.12 -22.35 11.66
N ASN A 148 -11.29 -22.89 12.56
CA ASN A 148 -10.99 -22.29 13.85
C ASN A 148 -9.50 -21.98 14.01
N LEU A 149 -9.15 -20.70 14.00
CA LEU A 149 -7.78 -20.22 14.18
C LEU A 149 -7.44 -19.84 15.63
N ALA A 150 -8.33 -20.08 16.60
CA ALA A 150 -8.06 -19.74 18.00
C ALA A 150 -6.87 -20.54 18.54
N GLY A 151 -5.85 -19.82 19.03
CA GLY A 151 -4.58 -20.41 19.48
C GLY A 151 -3.56 -20.63 18.36
N ARG A 152 -3.86 -20.18 17.14
CA ARG A 152 -2.95 -20.16 16.00
C ARG A 152 -2.34 -18.79 15.82
N TRP A 153 -1.22 -18.74 15.12
CA TRP A 153 -0.62 -17.46 14.74
C TRP A 153 -0.03 -17.44 13.33
N LEU A 154 -0.03 -16.25 12.78
CA LEU A 154 0.48 -15.91 11.46
C LEU A 154 1.80 -15.15 11.57
N LEU A 155 2.76 -15.50 10.72
CA LEU A 155 3.99 -14.73 10.50
C LEU A 155 3.91 -14.03 9.14
N THR A 156 4.23 -12.75 9.09
CA THR A 156 4.33 -11.99 7.85
C THR A 156 5.32 -10.84 7.96
N ALA A 157 5.50 -10.10 6.88
CA ALA A 157 6.23 -8.84 6.85
C ALA A 157 5.53 -7.78 5.96
N GLY A 158 5.93 -6.53 6.18
CA GLY A 158 5.40 -5.36 5.49
C GLY A 158 4.15 -4.79 6.16
N LEU A 159 4.30 -3.63 6.78
CA LEU A 159 3.23 -2.82 7.36
C LEU A 159 3.07 -1.51 6.58
N GLY A 160 3.16 -1.56 5.24
CA GLY A 160 2.79 -0.44 4.37
C GLY A 160 1.27 -0.23 4.29
N GLY A 161 0.78 0.64 3.38
CA GLY A 161 -0.66 0.96 3.29
C GLY A 161 -1.56 -0.27 3.17
N MET A 162 -1.21 -1.20 2.29
CA MET A 162 -1.93 -2.47 2.11
C MET A 162 -1.51 -3.53 3.14
N GLY A 163 -0.19 -3.63 3.40
CA GLY A 163 0.41 -4.55 4.38
C GLY A 163 -0.17 -4.43 5.80
N ALA A 164 -0.60 -3.21 6.16
CA ALA A 164 -1.25 -2.89 7.41
C ALA A 164 -2.53 -3.68 7.68
N ALA A 165 -3.20 -4.17 6.64
CA ALA A 165 -4.44 -4.92 6.79
C ALA A 165 -4.22 -6.32 7.38
N GLN A 166 -3.01 -6.87 7.25
CA GLN A 166 -2.70 -8.25 7.67
C GLN A 166 -2.95 -8.51 9.16
N PRO A 167 -2.49 -7.67 10.10
CA PRO A 167 -2.66 -7.98 11.52
C PRO A 167 -4.11 -7.88 11.97
N LEU A 168 -4.85 -6.85 11.52
CA LEU A 168 -6.28 -6.73 11.77
C LEU A 168 -7.08 -7.89 11.15
N ALA A 169 -6.79 -8.26 9.91
CA ALA A 169 -7.44 -9.38 9.23
C ALA A 169 -7.18 -10.72 9.95
N ALA A 170 -5.96 -10.95 10.43
CA ALA A 170 -5.62 -12.13 11.22
C ALA A 170 -6.41 -12.17 12.53
N ALA A 171 -6.48 -11.05 13.25
CA ALA A 171 -7.25 -10.94 14.49
C ALA A 171 -8.75 -11.19 14.24
N MET A 172 -9.33 -10.61 13.18
CA MET A 172 -10.72 -10.85 12.77
C MET A 172 -10.97 -12.33 12.41
N ALA A 173 -10.00 -13.00 11.79
CA ALA A 173 -10.06 -14.43 11.48
C ALA A 173 -9.83 -15.32 12.73
N GLY A 174 -9.48 -14.73 13.88
CA GLY A 174 -9.28 -15.43 15.15
C GLY A 174 -7.85 -15.91 15.40
N ALA A 175 -6.86 -15.43 14.65
CA ALA A 175 -5.45 -15.76 14.81
C ALA A 175 -4.65 -14.58 15.39
N SER A 176 -3.62 -14.88 16.19
CA SER A 176 -2.59 -13.89 16.48
C SER A 176 -1.70 -13.64 15.25
N SER A 177 -0.97 -12.54 15.20
CA SER A 177 -0.04 -12.27 14.09
C SER A 177 1.23 -11.57 14.56
N LEU A 178 2.36 -11.97 13.98
CA LEU A 178 3.63 -11.26 14.05
C LEU A 178 3.96 -10.69 12.66
N ALA A 179 4.03 -9.36 12.56
CA ALA A 179 4.36 -8.66 11.32
C ALA A 179 5.71 -7.94 11.45
N ILE A 180 6.68 -8.31 10.63
CA ILE A 180 8.00 -7.68 10.60
C ILE A 180 7.96 -6.43 9.72
N GLU A 181 8.46 -5.31 10.21
CA GLU A 181 8.51 -4.04 9.48
C GLU A 181 9.83 -3.31 9.78
N CYS A 182 10.49 -2.81 8.74
CA CYS A 182 11.79 -2.16 8.88
C CYS A 182 11.70 -0.68 9.26
N GLN A 183 10.59 0.00 8.94
CA GLN A 183 10.39 1.40 9.21
C GLN A 183 9.52 1.62 10.45
N ARG A 184 10.11 2.15 11.52
CA ARG A 184 9.40 2.52 12.77
C ARG A 184 8.17 3.39 12.52
N SER A 185 8.28 4.39 11.64
CA SER A 185 7.18 5.29 11.29
C SER A 185 5.96 4.55 10.71
N ARG A 186 6.17 3.43 10.00
CA ARG A 186 5.09 2.60 9.47
C ARG A 186 4.39 1.87 10.60
N ILE A 187 5.11 1.24 11.52
CA ILE A 187 4.54 0.59 12.72
C ILE A 187 3.68 1.57 13.53
N GLU A 188 4.22 2.74 13.85
CA GLU A 188 3.52 3.76 14.64
C GLU A 188 2.21 4.21 14.00
N MET A 189 2.18 4.34 12.67
CA MET A 189 0.95 4.68 11.95
C MET A 189 -0.13 3.62 12.12
N ARG A 190 0.22 2.33 12.25
CA ARG A 190 -0.74 1.21 12.37
C ARG A 190 -1.25 1.07 13.80
N LEU A 191 -0.40 1.37 14.78
CA LEU A 191 -0.83 1.54 16.17
C LEU A 191 -1.86 2.67 16.28
N ARG A 192 -1.56 3.84 15.69
CA ARG A 192 -2.49 4.99 15.72
C ARG A 192 -3.81 4.72 15.01
N SER A 193 -3.80 3.97 13.91
CA SER A 193 -5.01 3.66 13.15
C SER A 193 -5.81 2.46 13.71
N GLY A 194 -5.31 1.78 14.74
CA GLY A 194 -5.96 0.59 15.32
C GLY A 194 -5.85 -0.67 14.46
N TYR A 195 -4.91 -0.70 13.50
CA TYR A 195 -4.63 -1.88 12.67
C TYR A 195 -3.57 -2.81 13.27
N LEU A 196 -2.93 -2.38 14.36
CA LEU A 196 -1.93 -3.11 15.11
C LEU A 196 -2.14 -2.86 16.61
N ASP A 197 -2.06 -3.90 17.45
CA ASP A 197 -2.28 -3.78 18.89
C ASP A 197 -1.01 -3.31 19.61
N GLN A 198 0.13 -3.93 19.29
CA GLN A 198 1.40 -3.73 20.02
C GLN A 198 2.60 -3.80 19.08
N SER A 199 3.72 -3.22 19.51
CA SER A 199 5.00 -3.33 18.81
C SER A 199 6.16 -3.58 19.75
N VAL A 200 7.18 -4.30 19.26
CA VAL A 200 8.43 -4.59 19.97
C VAL A 200 9.62 -4.45 19.03
N GLU A 201 10.82 -4.34 19.60
CA GLU A 201 12.08 -4.23 18.85
C GLU A 201 12.95 -5.49 18.97
N HIS A 202 12.52 -6.46 19.78
CA HIS A 202 13.25 -7.71 20.01
C HIS A 202 12.38 -8.91 19.71
N LEU A 203 12.97 -9.87 18.99
CA LEU A 203 12.28 -11.08 18.55
C LEU A 203 11.78 -11.93 19.74
N ASP A 204 12.56 -12.00 20.82
CA ASP A 204 12.19 -12.81 21.99
C ASP A 204 10.94 -12.29 22.69
N ASP A 205 10.79 -10.96 22.78
CA ASP A 205 9.59 -10.31 23.31
C ASP A 205 8.37 -10.59 22.43
N ALA A 206 8.54 -10.46 21.11
CA ALA A 206 7.48 -10.78 20.14
C ALA A 206 6.97 -12.21 20.31
N LEU A 207 7.90 -13.18 20.39
CA LEU A 207 7.56 -14.58 20.54
C LEU A 207 6.94 -14.89 21.91
N ALA A 208 7.35 -14.20 22.98
CA ALA A 208 6.73 -14.34 24.30
C ALA A 208 5.26 -13.88 24.29
N ILE A 209 4.98 -12.73 23.67
CA ILE A 209 3.62 -12.21 23.51
C ILE A 209 2.76 -13.18 22.70
N ILE A 210 3.26 -13.63 21.54
CA ILE A 210 2.54 -14.56 20.67
C ILE A 210 2.22 -15.88 21.37
N ARG A 211 3.19 -16.48 22.08
CA ARG A 211 2.97 -17.73 22.84
C ARG A 211 1.90 -17.55 23.91
N SER A 212 1.97 -16.46 24.68
CA SER A 212 0.99 -16.14 25.74
C SER A 212 -0.42 -15.99 25.17
N ALA A 213 -0.56 -15.23 24.08
CA ALA A 213 -1.83 -14.99 23.40
C ALA A 213 -2.42 -16.28 22.80
N CYS A 214 -1.59 -17.11 22.17
CA CYS A 214 -2.01 -18.40 21.62
C CYS A 214 -2.49 -19.35 22.73
N ALA A 215 -1.76 -19.43 23.85
CA ALA A 215 -2.15 -20.25 25.01
C ALA A 215 -3.49 -19.77 25.62
N ALA A 216 -3.69 -18.45 25.68
CA ALA A 216 -4.94 -17.85 26.15
C ALA A 216 -6.08 -17.89 25.11
N ARG A 217 -5.82 -18.35 23.88
CA ARG A 217 -6.76 -18.32 22.74
C ARG A 217 -7.37 -16.95 22.50
N ARG A 218 -6.59 -15.89 22.73
CA ARG A 218 -6.96 -14.50 22.53
C ARG A 218 -6.05 -13.88 21.48
N PRO A 219 -6.55 -13.59 20.27
CA PRO A 219 -5.75 -12.99 19.21
C PRO A 219 -5.06 -11.71 19.66
N VAL A 220 -3.82 -11.54 19.22
CA VAL A 220 -3.06 -10.29 19.35
C VAL A 220 -2.24 -10.07 18.08
N SER A 221 -2.13 -8.81 17.67
CA SER A 221 -1.29 -8.38 16.58
C SER A 221 -0.04 -7.66 17.08
N VAL A 222 1.14 -8.15 16.69
CA VAL A 222 2.45 -7.65 17.13
C VAL A 222 3.27 -7.22 15.94
N GLY A 223 3.72 -5.97 15.92
CA GLY A 223 4.70 -5.46 14.98
C GLY A 223 6.10 -5.63 15.53
N LEU A 224 6.99 -6.26 14.77
CA LEU A 224 8.42 -6.35 15.12
C LEU A 224 9.22 -5.40 14.24
N LEU A 225 9.90 -4.43 14.86
CA LEU A 225 10.86 -3.59 14.15
C LEU A 225 12.07 -4.45 13.74
N GLY A 226 12.28 -4.62 12.44
CA GLY A 226 13.39 -5.41 11.91
C GLY A 226 13.30 -5.67 10.42
N ASN A 227 14.32 -6.34 9.87
CA ASN A 227 14.32 -6.77 8.47
C ASN A 227 13.82 -8.22 8.35
N ALA A 228 12.83 -8.46 7.50
CA ALA A 228 12.30 -9.80 7.25
C ALA A 228 13.38 -10.77 6.74
N ALA A 229 14.30 -10.28 5.90
CA ALA A 229 15.40 -11.07 5.35
C ALA A 229 16.42 -11.53 6.41
N GLU A 230 16.42 -10.91 7.59
CA GLU A 230 17.29 -11.27 8.73
C GLU A 230 16.53 -12.08 9.79
N VAL A 231 15.28 -11.72 10.06
CA VAL A 231 14.47 -12.35 11.11
C VAL A 231 13.99 -13.74 10.70
N LEU A 232 13.58 -13.95 9.44
CA LEU A 232 13.07 -15.25 8.98
C LEU A 232 14.11 -16.38 9.12
N PRO A 233 15.38 -16.21 8.70
CA PRO A 233 16.42 -17.20 8.93
C PRO A 233 16.61 -17.56 10.41
N VAL A 234 16.61 -16.56 11.30
CA VAL A 234 16.75 -16.77 12.74
C VAL A 234 15.58 -17.57 13.31
N LEU A 235 14.35 -17.29 12.86
CA LEU A 235 13.16 -18.05 13.27
C LEU A 235 13.25 -19.52 12.82
N LEU A 236 13.73 -19.76 11.61
CA LEU A 236 13.94 -21.09 11.06
C LEU A 236 14.99 -21.87 11.86
N GLU A 237 16.15 -21.28 12.13
CA GLU A 237 17.22 -21.89 12.92
C GLU A 237 16.76 -22.25 14.34
N ARG A 238 15.91 -21.41 14.93
CA ARG A 238 15.31 -21.65 16.27
C ARG A 238 14.17 -22.67 16.26
N GLY A 239 13.80 -23.22 15.09
CA GLY A 239 12.70 -24.17 14.95
C GLY A 239 11.32 -23.56 15.29
N VAL A 240 11.18 -22.24 15.20
CA VAL A 240 9.90 -21.57 15.47
C VAL A 240 8.95 -21.83 14.31
N ARG A 241 7.77 -22.38 14.61
CA ARG A 241 6.79 -22.81 13.61
C ARG A 241 5.51 -21.97 13.69
N PRO A 242 5.31 -20.97 12.80
CA PRO A 242 4.01 -20.34 12.63
C PRO A 242 2.99 -21.31 12.02
N ASP A 243 1.70 -21.05 12.23
CA ASP A 243 0.62 -21.84 11.62
C ASP A 243 0.31 -21.37 10.19
N LEU A 244 0.69 -20.13 9.86
CA LEU A 244 0.70 -19.56 8.51
C LEU A 244 1.90 -18.62 8.35
N LEU A 245 2.56 -18.68 7.19
CA LEU A 245 3.59 -17.73 6.77
C LEU A 245 3.20 -17.13 5.41
N THR A 246 3.28 -15.81 5.29
CA THR A 246 3.10 -15.06 4.04
C THR A 246 4.02 -13.83 4.04
N ASP A 247 4.01 -13.03 2.97
CA ASP A 247 4.74 -11.77 2.89
C ASP A 247 3.91 -10.71 2.15
N GLN A 248 4.03 -9.45 2.58
CA GLN A 248 3.46 -8.30 1.86
C GLN A 248 4.40 -7.08 1.88
N THR A 249 5.72 -7.34 1.90
CA THR A 249 6.70 -6.29 1.57
C THR A 249 6.46 -5.81 0.13
N SER A 250 6.97 -4.63 -0.22
CA SER A 250 6.80 -4.10 -1.57
C SER A 250 7.85 -4.69 -2.54
N ALA A 251 7.98 -6.02 -2.55
CA ALA A 251 8.93 -6.76 -3.37
C ALA A 251 8.69 -6.61 -4.90
N HIS A 252 7.54 -6.08 -5.30
CA HIS A 252 7.25 -5.76 -6.71
C HIS A 252 8.11 -4.61 -7.25
N ASP A 253 8.70 -3.79 -6.37
CA ASP A 253 9.59 -2.67 -6.69
C ASP A 253 10.85 -2.81 -5.83
N PRO A 254 11.87 -3.57 -6.29
CA PRO A 254 13.07 -3.84 -5.51
C PRO A 254 13.80 -2.57 -5.05
N LEU A 255 13.87 -1.57 -5.93
CA LEU A 255 14.56 -0.32 -5.66
C LEU A 255 13.89 0.46 -4.51
N ASN A 256 12.55 0.59 -4.52
CA ASN A 256 11.85 1.48 -3.59
C ASN A 256 11.05 0.77 -2.51
N GLY A 257 10.95 -0.56 -2.55
CA GLY A 257 9.99 -1.32 -1.77
C GLY A 257 10.56 -2.42 -0.87
N TYR A 258 11.82 -2.81 -1.05
CA TYR A 258 12.43 -3.90 -0.28
C TYR A 258 13.80 -3.47 0.30
N LEU A 259 13.95 -3.56 1.62
CA LEU A 259 15.19 -3.20 2.32
C LEU A 259 16.21 -4.36 2.24
N PRO A 260 17.41 -4.17 1.65
CA PRO A 260 18.43 -5.20 1.66
C PRO A 260 18.86 -5.61 3.08
N ALA A 261 19.21 -6.89 3.27
CA ALA A 261 19.74 -7.38 4.55
C ALA A 261 21.07 -6.68 4.89
N GLY A 262 21.29 -6.41 6.17
CA GLY A 262 22.46 -5.68 6.68
C GLY A 262 22.42 -4.16 6.47
N TRP A 263 21.41 -3.63 5.78
CA TRP A 263 21.29 -2.20 5.52
C TRP A 263 20.36 -1.53 6.53
N THR A 264 20.68 -0.30 6.92
CA THR A 264 19.74 0.57 7.62
C THR A 264 18.75 1.19 6.64
N VAL A 265 17.60 1.64 7.14
CA VAL A 265 16.62 2.37 6.31
C VAL A 265 17.26 3.62 5.73
N GLU A 266 18.04 4.36 6.50
CA GLU A 266 18.70 5.60 6.06
C GLU A 266 19.67 5.33 4.91
N HIS A 267 20.49 4.28 5.03
CA HIS A 267 21.43 3.90 3.97
C HIS A 267 20.70 3.47 2.69
N TRP A 268 19.61 2.71 2.83
CA TRP A 268 18.78 2.32 1.70
C TRP A 268 18.16 3.52 0.98
N LEU A 269 17.63 4.48 1.74
CA LEU A 269 17.08 5.72 1.17
C LEU A 269 18.14 6.53 0.41
N GLU A 270 19.37 6.63 0.94
CA GLU A 270 20.49 7.31 0.27
C GLU A 270 20.91 6.59 -1.02
N MET A 271 21.10 5.27 -0.97
CA MET A 271 21.59 4.47 -2.09
C MET A 271 20.62 4.44 -3.26
N ARG A 272 19.30 4.54 -2.99
CA ARG A 272 18.26 4.69 -4.02
C ARG A 272 18.48 5.90 -4.92
N GLU A 273 19.11 6.96 -4.43
CA GLU A 273 19.42 8.17 -5.20
C GLU A 273 20.83 8.10 -5.80
N ARG A 274 21.79 7.63 -5.01
CA ARG A 274 23.21 7.68 -5.36
C ARG A 274 23.65 6.59 -6.32
N ASP A 275 23.22 5.35 -6.08
CA ASP A 275 23.57 4.19 -6.92
C ASP A 275 22.39 3.19 -6.95
N PRO A 276 21.35 3.48 -7.75
CA PRO A 276 20.16 2.63 -7.85
C PRO A 276 20.45 1.20 -8.31
N ALA A 277 21.60 0.93 -8.94
CA ALA A 277 21.96 -0.40 -9.40
C ALA A 277 22.55 -1.29 -8.29
N ALA A 278 23.01 -0.68 -7.19
CA ALA A 278 23.54 -1.40 -6.04
C ALA A 278 22.47 -1.80 -5.00
N VAL A 279 21.25 -1.26 -5.14
CA VAL A 279 20.07 -1.58 -4.30
C VAL A 279 19.36 -2.80 -4.87
#